data_AF-A0A3N1DD62-F1
#
_entry.id   AF-A0A3N1DD62-F1
#
_cell.length_a   1.000
_cell.length_b   1.000
_cell.length_c   1.000
_cell.angle_alpha   90.00
_cell.angle_beta   90.00
_cell.angle_gamma   90.00
#
_symmetry.space_group_name_H-M   'P 1'
#
loop_
_entity.id
_entity.type
_entity.pdbx_description
1 polymer ?
#
loop_
_entity_poly.entity_id
_entity_poly.type
_entity_poly.pdbx_seq_one_letter_code
_entity_poly.pdbx_strand_id
1 'polypeptide(L)' 'MRLSELDRRLHDDVALGEIELVSELLSAVAVADRRLTEAEIDIVLGVCEEPAVERR' A
#
# COMPACT_ATOMS: atom_id res chain seq x y z
N MET A 1 20.08 26.02 -5.56
CA MET A 1 19.51 25.14 -6.60
C MET A 1 19.60 23.64 -6.29
N ARG A 2 20.42 23.14 -5.35
CA ARG A 2 20.49 21.69 -5.04
C ARG A 2 19.34 21.13 -4.20
N LEU A 3 18.79 21.92 -3.27
CA LEU A 3 17.69 21.49 -2.39
C LEU A 3 16.39 21.23 -3.17
N SER A 4 16.10 22.05 -4.17
CA SER A 4 14.91 21.93 -5.03
C SER A 4 14.88 20.66 -5.88
N GLU A 5 16.04 20.13 -6.26
CA GLU A 5 16.13 18.89 -7.04
C GLU A 5 15.99 17.65 -6.15
N LEU A 6 16.46 17.73 -4.91
CA LEU A 6 16.28 16.70 -3.90
C LEU A 6 14.81 16.61 -3.46
N ASP A 7 14.16 17.74 -3.19
CA ASP A 7 12.73 17.79 -2.86
C ASP A 7 11.86 17.19 -3.99
N ARG A 8 12.21 17.47 -5.25
CA ARG A 8 11.49 16.89 -6.40
C ARG A 8 11.67 15.39 -6.48
N ARG A 9 12.88 14.87 -6.27
CA ARG A 9 13.14 13.42 -6.28
C ARG A 9 12.45 12.72 -5.12
N LEU A 10 12.47 13.31 -3.93
CA LEU A 10 11.73 12.80 -2.79
C LEU A 10 10.23 12.79 -3.07
N HIS A 11 9.70 13.84 -3.72
CA HIS A 11 8.30 13.87 -4.13
C HIS A 11 7.97 12.82 -5.21
N ASP A 12 8.87 12.60 -6.17
CA ASP A 12 8.71 11.56 -7.19
C ASP A 12 8.74 10.16 -6.53
N ASP A 13 9.63 9.92 -5.56
CA ASP A 13 9.73 8.67 -4.80
C ASP A 13 8.48 8.43 -3.92
N VAL A 14 7.99 9.47 -3.25
CA VAL A 14 6.73 9.42 -2.48
C VAL A 14 5.54 9.13 -3.40
N ALA A 15 5.43 9.84 -4.52
CA ALA A 15 4.34 9.62 -5.48
C ALA A 15 4.38 8.21 -6.07
N LEU A 16 5.57 7.65 -6.32
CA LEU A 16 5.70 6.27 -6.78
C LEU A 16 5.26 5.27 -5.71
N GLY A 17 5.64 5.50 -4.44
CA GLY A 17 5.18 4.69 -3.32
C GLY A 17 3.66 4.74 -3.12
N GLU A 18 3.04 5.91 -3.31
CA GLU A 18 1.58 6.05 -3.28
C GLU A 18 0.90 5.26 -4.42
N ILE A 19 1.47 5.28 -5.63
CA ILE A 19 0.97 4.50 -6.77
C ILE A 19 1.06 3.01 -6.48
N GLU A 20 2.19 2.53 -5.95
CA GLU A 20 2.40 1.13 -5.60
C GLU A 20 1.37 0.69 -4.55
N LEU A 21 1.24 1.45 -3.45
CA LEU A 21 0.29 1.17 -2.38
C LEU A 21 -1.16 1.11 -2.86
N VAL A 22 -1.58 2.08 -3.68
CA VAL A 22 -2.95 2.09 -4.23
C VAL A 22 -3.16 0.94 -5.22
N SER A 23 -2.13 0.58 -5.99
CA SER A 23 -2.21 -0.54 -6.94
C SER A 23 -2.33 -1.89 -6.23
N GLU A 24 -1.65 -2.07 -5.10
CA GLU A 24 -1.80 -3.26 -4.24
C GLU A 24 -3.22 -3.34 -3.66
N LEU A 25 -3.76 -2.23 -3.16
CA LEU A 25 -5.13 -2.19 -2.66
C LEU A 25 -6.17 -2.51 -3.74
N LEU A 26 -6.02 -1.92 -4.93
CA LEU A 26 -6.90 -2.22 -6.07
C LEU A 26 -6.79 -3.68 -6.51
N SER A 27 -5.60 -4.27 -6.45
CA SER A 27 -5.39 -5.68 -6.75
C SER A 27 -6.09 -6.58 -5.73
N ALA A 28 -6.01 -6.27 -4.44
CA ALA A 28 -6.72 -6.99 -3.39
C ALA A 28 -8.25 -6.91 -3.57
N VAL A 29 -8.77 -5.74 -3.92
CA VAL A 29 -10.20 -5.55 -4.25
C VAL A 29 -10.60 -6.35 -5.49
N ALA A 30 -9.74 -6.39 -6.52
CA ALA A 30 -10.04 -7.11 -7.76
C ALA A 30 -10.11 -8.63 -7.56
N VAL A 31 -9.36 -9.17 -6.59
CA VAL A 31 -9.38 -10.59 -6.23
C VAL A 31 -10.52 -10.92 -5.25
N ALA A 32 -10.96 -9.95 -4.44
CA ALA A 32 -12.05 -10.17 -3.51
C ALA A 32 -13.43 -10.17 -4.22
N ASP A 33 -14.18 -11.26 -4.08
CA ASP A 33 -15.57 -11.36 -4.57
C ASP A 33 -16.56 -10.46 -3.80
N ARG A 34 -16.07 -9.70 -2.81
CA ARG A 34 -16.84 -8.81 -1.93
C ARG A 34 -16.04 -7.56 -1.59
N ARG A 35 -16.71 -6.60 -0.96
CA ARG A 35 -16.02 -5.45 -0.35
C ARG A 35 -15.05 -5.94 0.73
N LEU A 36 -13.87 -5.32 0.75
CA LEU A 36 -12.93 -5.45 1.86
C LEU A 36 -13.47 -4.74 3.10
N THR A 37 -13.21 -5.33 4.25
CA THR A 37 -13.43 -4.71 5.56
C THR A 37 -12.25 -3.79 5.91
N GLU A 38 -12.44 -2.87 6.84
CA GLU A 38 -11.35 -1.97 7.29
C GLU A 38 -10.12 -2.75 7.78
N ALA A 39 -10.31 -3.84 8.52
CA ALA A 39 -9.21 -4.69 8.98
C ALA A 39 -8.44 -5.35 7.83
N GLU A 40 -9.12 -5.75 6.75
CA GLU A 40 -8.46 -6.31 5.56
C GLU A 40 -7.69 -5.24 4.77
N ILE A 41 -8.23 -4.02 4.73
CA ILE A 41 -7.53 -2.87 4.15
C ILE A 41 -6.27 -2.57 4.97
N ASP A 42 -6.36 -2.52 6.29
CA ASP A 42 -5.22 -2.29 7.18
C ASP A 42 -4.11 -3.33 7.00
N ILE A 43 -4.50 -4.60 6.78
CA ILE A 43 -3.55 -5.67 6.46
C ILE A 43 -2.85 -5.42 5.11
N VAL A 44 -3.60 -5.11 4.05
CA VAL A 44 -3.04 -4.86 2.71
C VAL A 44 -2.12 -3.64 2.72
N LEU A 45 -2.46 -2.62 3.51
CA LEU A 45 -1.64 -1.42 3.69
C LEU A 45 -0.47 -1.64 4.67
N GLY A 46 -0.31 -2.82 5.27
CA GLY A 46 0.74 -3.12 6.24
C GLY A 46 0.62 -2.37 7.57
N VAL A 47 -0.56 -1.83 7.88
CA VAL A 47 -0.87 -1.14 9.14
C VAL A 47 -1.00 -2.14 10.30
N CYS A 48 -1.55 -3.32 10.01
CA CYS A 48 -1.63 -4.45 10.93
C CYS A 48 -0.91 -5.67 10.34
N GLU A 49 -0.28 -6.47 11.19
CA GLU A 49 0.22 -7.78 10.77
C GLU A 49 -0.96 -8.71 10.45
N GLU A 50 -0.85 -9.51 9.39
CA GLU A 50 -1.75 -10.63 9.19
C GLU A 50 -1.70 -11.52 10.43
N PRO A 51 -2.84 -11.93 11.00
CA PRO A 51 -2.80 -12.91 12.07
C PRO A 51 -2.05 -14.13 11.54
N ALA A 52 -0.99 -14.53 12.23
CA ALA A 52 -0.17 -15.66 11.85
C ALA A 52 -1.08 -16.88 11.68
N VAL A 53 -1.46 -17.17 10.44
CA VAL A 53 -2.22 -18.37 10.11
C VAL A 53 -1.23 -19.49 10.40
N GLU A 54 -1.43 -20.23 11.50
CA GLU A 54 -0.76 -21.51 11.73
C GLU A 54 -1.09 -22.39 10.52
N ARG A 55 -0.22 -22.37 9.52
CA ARG A 55 -0.31 -23.24 8.35
C ARG A 55 0.04 -24.64 8.84
N ARG A 56 -1.00 -25.38 9.25
CA ARG A 56 -0.94 -26.80 9.58
C ARG A 56 -1.12 -27.66 8.34
#